data_AF-A0A8T4R3X9-F1
#
_entry.id   AF-A0A8T4R3X9-F1
#
_cell.length_a   1.000
_cell.length_b   1.000
_cell.length_c   1.000
_cell.angle_alpha   90.00
_cell.angle_beta   90.00
_cell.angle_gamma   90.00
#
_symmetry.space_group_name_H-M   'P 1'
#
loop_
_entity.id
_entity.type
_entity.pdbx_description
1 polymer ?
#
loop_
_entity_poly.entity_id
_entity_poly.type
_entity_poly.pdbx_seq_one_letter_code
_entity_poly.pdbx_strand_id
1 'polypeptide(L)'
;MDILELFTKSLKNTFKEIKNHKLTFLLLFIGQLLFLVAVFYLIFVHMKDVMVSYQGLTASLPGLEQIGSMQPYLEQNQLPAESVEAMLALQSSISSLKKSLFSLAGWLIFAFILGEGRLWLTAQHLLVKASWKGWLERTLKFLFLSTIFLGSLILIAWVYFKSYISIFSFNLGALPSNSSDLLWVLVLILFYFFITGVAFINIQGWKRFFTIWLNSSVKKMWYLFPAYLLFNLLIFGFLMLCYKAAEVEANFWWALLLVLSFPLLLSFLRVFWLTVVQDVAGDRIKK
;
A
#
# COMPACT_ATOMS: atom_id res chain seq x y z
N MET A 1 15.29 5.25 -28.11
CA MET A 1 15.97 5.24 -26.81
C MET A 1 15.84 3.84 -26.27
N ASP A 2 16.96 3.15 -26.08
CA ASP A 2 16.99 1.83 -25.46
C ASP A 2 16.53 1.92 -23.99
N ILE A 3 15.92 0.87 -23.44
CA ILE A 3 15.55 0.78 -22.01
C ILE A 3 16.81 0.91 -21.14
N LEU A 4 17.92 0.28 -21.54
CA LEU A 4 19.18 0.36 -20.80
C LEU A 4 19.73 1.80 -20.78
N GLU A 5 19.64 2.48 -21.92
CA GLU A 5 20.05 3.88 -22.08
C GLU A 5 19.18 4.80 -21.21
N LEU A 6 17.85 4.60 -21.24
CA LEU A 6 16.89 5.32 -20.40
C LEU A 6 17.22 5.14 -18.91
N PHE A 7 17.47 3.92 -18.46
CA PHE A 7 17.76 3.64 -17.05
C PHE A 7 19.08 4.26 -16.62
N THR A 8 20.12 4.13 -17.45
CA THR A 8 21.44 4.72 -17.19
C THR A 8 21.34 6.24 -17.10
N LYS A 9 20.61 6.87 -18.02
CA LYS A 9 20.36 8.31 -18.02
C LYS A 9 19.57 8.73 -16.78
N SER A 10 18.48 8.04 -16.46
CA SER A 10 17.61 8.36 -15.31
C SER A 10 18.36 8.20 -13.98
N LEU A 11 19.20 7.17 -13.86
CA LEU A 11 20.04 6.94 -12.70
C LEU A 11 21.10 8.05 -12.55
N LYS A 12 21.78 8.43 -13.64
CA LYS A 12 22.70 9.59 -13.63
C LYS A 12 21.99 10.88 -13.21
N ASN A 13 20.78 11.12 -13.73
CA ASN A 13 19.95 12.26 -13.36
C ASN A 13 19.55 12.21 -11.89
N THR A 14 19.14 11.05 -11.38
CA THR A 14 18.80 10.83 -9.96
C THR A 14 19.97 11.21 -9.05
N PHE A 15 21.17 10.70 -9.33
CA PHE A 15 22.37 11.04 -8.54
C PHE A 15 22.74 12.52 -8.64
N LYS A 16 22.60 13.12 -9.83
CA LYS A 16 22.83 14.54 -10.03
C LYS A 16 21.88 15.39 -9.19
N GLU A 17 20.59 15.06 -9.18
CA GLU A 17 19.57 15.78 -8.41
C GLU A 17 19.78 15.64 -6.90
N ILE A 18 20.11 14.43 -6.42
CA ILE A 18 20.46 14.20 -5.02
C ILE A 18 21.71 15.00 -4.62
N LYS A 19 22.74 15.03 -5.46
CA LYS A 19 23.99 15.75 -5.19
C LYS A 19 23.79 17.27 -5.16
N ASN A 20 22.93 17.79 -6.03
CA ASN A 20 22.64 19.23 -6.09
C ASN A 20 21.73 19.69 -4.94
N HIS A 21 20.84 18.81 -4.46
CA HIS A 21 19.82 19.13 -3.46
C HIS A 21 19.92 18.26 -2.20
N LYS A 22 21.15 18.10 -1.66
CA LYS A 22 21.45 17.21 -0.52
C LYS A 22 20.54 17.43 0.69
N LEU A 23 20.27 18.69 1.04
CA LEU A 23 19.43 19.02 2.19
C LEU A 23 17.99 18.54 2.00
N THR A 24 17.41 18.76 0.82
CA THR A 24 16.05 18.30 0.51
C THR A 24 15.97 16.78 0.46
N PHE A 25 17.00 16.09 -0.05
CA PHE A 25 17.06 14.63 0.01
C PHE A 25 17.21 14.12 1.44
N LEU A 26 18.01 14.78 2.29
CA LEU A 26 18.10 14.47 3.71
C LEU A 26 16.76 14.64 4.43
N LEU A 27 16.03 15.73 4.15
CA LEU A 27 14.68 15.94 4.67
C LEU A 27 13.69 14.86 4.19
N LEU A 28 13.80 14.43 2.93
CA LEU A 28 13.01 13.33 2.39
C LEU A 28 13.30 12.02 3.14
N PHE A 29 14.57 11.71 3.39
CA PHE A 29 15.01 10.54 4.12
C PHE A 29 14.51 10.55 5.58
N ILE A 30 14.73 11.66 6.31
CA ILE A 30 14.26 11.81 7.69
C ILE A 30 12.73 11.71 7.73
N GLY A 31 12.04 12.36 6.80
CA GLY A 31 10.58 12.27 6.67
C GLY A 31 10.11 10.83 6.43
N GLN A 32 10.79 10.06 5.58
CA GLN A 32 10.49 8.65 5.34
C GLN A 32 10.69 7.81 6.60
N LEU A 33 11.77 8.05 7.35
CA LEU A 33 12.04 7.35 8.61
C LEU A 33 10.94 7.63 9.64
N LEU A 34 10.57 8.90 9.84
CA LEU A 34 9.49 9.29 10.75
C LEU A 34 8.15 8.70 10.32
N PHE A 35 7.87 8.67 9.01
CA PHE A 35 6.66 8.05 8.48
C PHE A 35 6.62 6.54 8.75
N LEU A 36 7.72 5.83 8.53
CA LEU A 36 7.81 4.39 8.85
C LEU A 36 7.56 4.15 10.34
N VAL A 37 8.23 4.89 11.22
CA VAL A 37 8.02 4.79 12.68
C VAL A 37 6.56 5.04 13.04
N ALA A 38 5.93 6.07 12.47
CA ALA A 38 4.52 6.36 12.71
C ALA A 38 3.59 5.23 12.24
N VAL A 39 3.84 4.66 11.04
CA VAL A 39 3.06 3.53 10.53
C VAL A 39 3.25 2.28 11.41
N PHE A 40 4.48 1.95 11.79
CA PHE A 40 4.75 0.83 12.69
C PHE A 40 4.07 1.01 14.05
N TYR A 41 4.12 2.23 14.60
CA TYR A 41 3.42 2.56 15.85
C TYR A 41 1.90 2.38 15.72
N LEU A 42 1.30 2.90 14.64
CA LEU A 42 -0.14 2.73 14.37
C LEU A 42 -0.51 1.25 14.25
N ILE A 43 0.28 0.47 13.50
CA ILE A 43 0.07 -0.98 13.39
C ILE A 43 0.16 -1.62 14.77
N PHE A 44 1.21 -1.34 15.55
CA PHE A 44 1.41 -1.92 16.87
C PHE A 44 0.24 -1.64 17.83
N VAL A 45 -0.20 -0.38 17.91
CA VAL A 45 -1.31 0.03 18.80
C VAL A 45 -2.60 -0.70 18.44
N HIS A 46 -2.96 -0.77 17.16
CA HIS A 46 -4.20 -1.42 16.73
C HIS A 46 -4.10 -2.94 16.65
N MET A 47 -2.90 -3.50 16.47
CA MET A 47 -2.69 -4.95 16.40
C MET A 47 -3.03 -5.61 17.74
N LYS A 48 -2.87 -4.91 18.86
CA LYS A 48 -3.31 -5.40 20.18
C LYS A 48 -4.81 -5.75 20.16
N ASP A 49 -5.65 -4.85 19.65
CA ASP A 49 -7.11 -5.06 19.62
C ASP A 49 -7.51 -6.16 18.63
N VAL A 50 -6.78 -6.27 17.52
CA VAL A 50 -6.93 -7.36 16.54
C VAL A 50 -6.59 -8.70 17.20
N MET A 51 -5.47 -8.79 17.92
CA MET A 51 -5.03 -10.02 18.59
C MET A 51 -5.99 -10.44 19.70
N VAL A 52 -6.50 -9.52 20.51
CA VAL A 52 -7.51 -9.82 21.54
C VAL A 52 -8.79 -10.35 20.90
N SER A 53 -9.25 -9.72 19.81
CA SER A 53 -10.46 -10.17 19.10
C SER A 53 -10.26 -11.54 18.44
N TYR A 54 -9.06 -11.79 17.91
CA TYR A 54 -8.69 -13.08 17.34
C TYR A 54 -8.63 -14.19 18.39
N GLN A 55 -8.04 -13.91 19.56
CA GLN A 55 -8.03 -14.84 20.69
C GLN A 55 -9.45 -15.21 21.13
N GLY A 56 -10.38 -14.24 21.15
CA GLY A 56 -11.80 -14.48 21.39
C GLY A 56 -12.42 -15.45 20.37
N LEU A 57 -12.12 -15.29 19.08
CA LEU A 57 -12.57 -16.22 18.04
C LEU A 57 -12.02 -17.63 18.26
N THR A 58 -10.72 -17.76 18.53
CA THR A 58 -10.08 -19.07 18.76
C THR A 58 -10.56 -19.74 20.04
N ALA A 59 -10.93 -18.99 21.07
CA ALA A 59 -11.48 -19.53 22.31
C ALA A 59 -12.93 -20.00 22.16
N SER A 60 -13.71 -19.38 21.27
CA SER A 60 -15.11 -19.75 20.99
C SER A 60 -15.26 -20.91 20.00
N LEU A 61 -14.22 -21.21 19.21
CA LEU A 61 -14.23 -22.27 18.20
C LEU A 61 -14.43 -23.70 18.77
N PRO A 62 -13.74 -24.13 19.85
CA PRO A 62 -13.96 -25.45 20.45
C PRO A 62 -15.40 -25.66 20.96
N GLY A 63 -16.07 -24.60 21.41
CA GLY A 63 -17.48 -24.64 21.83
C GLY A 63 -18.45 -24.87 20.66
N LEU A 64 -18.08 -24.46 19.44
CA LEU A 64 -18.87 -24.66 18.23
C LEU A 64 -18.64 -26.03 17.58
N GLU A 65 -17.45 -26.62 17.73
CA GLU A 65 -17.18 -28.00 17.28
C GLU A 65 -18.04 -29.02 18.04
N GLN A 66 -18.38 -28.73 19.31
CA GLN A 66 -19.34 -29.50 20.09
C GLN A 66 -20.80 -29.29 19.64
N ILE A 67 -21.11 -28.29 18.82
CA ILE A 67 -22.46 -28.07 18.24
C ILE A 67 -22.68 -28.98 17.03
N GLY A 68 -21.62 -29.43 16.35
CA GLY A 68 -21.70 -30.38 15.24
C GLY A 68 -22.29 -31.75 15.62
N SER A 69 -22.31 -32.08 16.92
CA SER A 69 -22.93 -33.30 17.47
C SER A 69 -24.34 -33.07 18.05
N MET A 70 -24.92 -31.88 17.92
CA MET A 70 -26.20 -31.48 18.53
C MET A 70 -27.45 -31.68 17.65
N GLN A 71 -27.40 -32.60 16.68
CA GLN A 71 -28.57 -32.99 15.86
C GLN A 71 -29.88 -33.22 16.67
N PRO A 72 -29.85 -33.83 17.88
CA PRO A 72 -31.05 -34.05 18.69
C PRO A 72 -31.68 -32.77 19.30
N TYR A 73 -30.89 -31.71 19.49
CA TYR A 73 -31.35 -30.46 20.14
C TYR A 73 -32.05 -29.52 19.16
N LEU A 74 -31.66 -29.57 17.88
CA LEU A 74 -32.32 -28.85 16.80
C LEU A 74 -33.73 -29.40 16.54
N GLU A 75 -33.94 -30.72 16.72
CA GLU A 75 -35.25 -31.36 16.61
C GLU A 75 -36.20 -30.99 17.76
N GLN A 76 -35.68 -30.54 18.90
CA GLN A 76 -36.45 -30.13 20.08
C GLN A 76 -36.61 -28.60 20.22
N ASN A 77 -36.13 -27.79 19.27
CA ASN A 77 -36.12 -26.32 19.34
C ASN A 77 -35.46 -25.75 20.63
N GLN A 78 -34.59 -26.52 21.29
CA GLN A 78 -33.89 -26.11 22.51
C GLN A 78 -32.39 -26.17 22.26
N LEU A 79 -31.84 -25.09 21.72
CA LEU A 79 -30.40 -24.89 21.73
C LEU A 79 -29.96 -24.71 23.19
N PRO A 80 -28.95 -25.45 23.67
CA PRO A 80 -28.37 -25.24 24.98
C PRO A 80 -27.96 -23.78 25.15
N ALA A 81 -28.19 -23.19 26.33
CA ALA A 81 -27.83 -21.81 26.62
C ALA A 81 -26.32 -21.54 26.33
N GLU A 82 -25.46 -22.52 26.60
CA GLU A 82 -24.02 -22.48 26.32
C GLU A 82 -23.71 -22.34 24.83
N SER A 83 -24.50 -22.96 23.94
CA SER A 83 -24.36 -22.84 22.48
C SER A 83 -24.79 -21.46 21.99
N VAL A 84 -25.83 -20.88 22.58
CA VAL A 84 -26.29 -19.51 22.28
C VAL A 84 -25.25 -18.49 22.76
N GLU A 85 -24.70 -18.66 23.96
CA GLU A 85 -23.63 -17.82 24.49
C GLU A 85 -22.36 -17.90 23.64
N ALA A 86 -21.97 -19.10 23.19
CA ALA A 86 -20.84 -19.30 22.28
C ALA A 86 -21.05 -18.62 20.92
N MET A 87 -22.26 -18.70 20.35
CA MET A 87 -22.62 -18.01 19.10
C MET A 87 -22.61 -16.48 19.28
N LEU A 88 -23.13 -15.97 20.39
CA LEU A 88 -23.11 -14.54 20.71
C LEU A 88 -21.68 -14.03 20.95
N ALA A 89 -20.84 -14.81 21.62
CA ALA A 89 -19.42 -14.51 21.83
C ALA A 89 -18.64 -14.52 20.50
N LEU A 90 -18.92 -15.47 19.62
CA LEU A 90 -18.35 -15.52 18.26
C LEU A 90 -18.79 -14.27 17.46
N GLN A 91 -20.08 -13.95 17.46
CA GLN A 91 -20.60 -12.79 16.74
C GLN A 91 -20.00 -11.47 17.27
N SER A 92 -19.88 -11.35 18.60
CA SER A 92 -19.23 -10.21 19.26
C SER A 92 -17.76 -10.09 18.85
N SER A 93 -17.02 -11.20 18.86
CA SER A 93 -15.61 -11.25 18.46
C SER A 93 -15.40 -10.92 16.98
N ILE A 94 -16.29 -11.40 16.08
CA ILE A 94 -16.29 -11.04 14.66
C ILE A 94 -16.56 -9.54 14.49
N SER A 95 -17.54 -8.99 15.21
CA SER A 95 -17.89 -7.58 15.15
C SER A 95 -16.73 -6.70 15.64
N SER A 96 -16.11 -7.08 16.76
CA SER A 96 -14.94 -6.41 17.31
C SER A 96 -13.76 -6.46 16.33
N LEU A 97 -13.46 -7.63 15.76
CA LEU A 97 -12.40 -7.79 14.77
C LEU A 97 -12.64 -6.90 13.54
N LYS A 98 -13.86 -6.89 13.00
CA LYS A 98 -14.24 -6.00 11.89
C LYS A 98 -13.98 -4.54 12.25
N LYS A 99 -14.46 -4.08 13.41
CA LYS A 99 -14.28 -2.69 13.86
C LYS A 99 -12.80 -2.34 14.00
N SER A 100 -11.99 -3.21 14.59
CA SER A 100 -10.55 -2.99 14.77
C SER A 100 -9.80 -2.95 13.43
N LEU A 101 -10.12 -3.85 12.50
CA LEU A 101 -9.54 -3.86 11.16
C LEU A 101 -9.93 -2.62 10.35
N PHE A 102 -11.20 -2.21 10.39
CA PHE A 102 -11.64 -0.97 9.73
C PHE A 102 -11.00 0.28 10.35
N SER A 103 -10.86 0.32 11.67
CA SER A 103 -10.17 1.40 12.38
C SER A 103 -8.71 1.48 11.93
N LEU A 104 -7.97 0.36 11.97
CA LEU A 104 -6.60 0.28 11.50
C LEU A 104 -6.47 0.70 10.03
N ALA A 105 -7.33 0.17 9.15
CA ALA A 105 -7.32 0.54 7.72
C ALA A 105 -7.57 2.04 7.52
N GLY A 106 -8.51 2.63 8.27
CA GLY A 106 -8.79 4.07 8.25
C GLY A 106 -7.57 4.90 8.67
N TRP A 107 -6.90 4.51 9.75
CA TRP A 107 -5.67 5.17 10.20
C TRP A 107 -4.50 5.01 9.22
N LEU A 108 -4.35 3.84 8.61
CA LEU A 108 -3.34 3.61 7.58
C LEU A 108 -3.61 4.44 6.31
N ILE A 109 -4.87 4.55 5.88
CA ILE A 109 -5.28 5.41 4.77
C ILE A 109 -4.96 6.88 5.09
N PHE A 110 -5.32 7.34 6.29
CA PHE A 110 -5.04 8.69 6.74
C PHE A 110 -3.53 8.97 6.78
N ALA A 111 -2.75 8.06 7.36
CA ALA A 111 -1.30 8.13 7.41
C ALA A 111 -0.69 8.14 6.01
N PHE A 112 -1.18 7.32 5.08
CA PHE A 112 -0.73 7.30 3.69
C PHE A 112 -0.99 8.65 3.00
N ILE A 113 -2.21 9.19 3.10
CA ILE A 113 -2.55 10.45 2.44
C ILE A 113 -1.68 11.60 2.96
N LEU A 114 -1.49 11.69 4.28
CA LEU A 114 -0.71 12.78 4.88
C LEU A 114 0.80 12.57 4.79
N GLY A 115 1.28 11.38 5.14
CA GLY A 115 2.70 11.04 5.19
C GLY A 115 3.29 10.86 3.80
N GLU A 116 2.86 9.81 3.08
CA GLU A 116 3.34 9.54 1.72
C GLU A 116 3.07 10.71 0.78
N GLY A 117 1.91 11.37 0.91
CA GLY A 117 1.62 12.59 0.13
C GLY A 117 2.64 13.69 0.31
N ARG A 118 3.00 14.00 1.57
CA ARG A 118 4.06 14.99 1.85
C ARG A 118 5.41 14.56 1.30
N LEU A 119 5.76 13.27 1.38
CA LEU A 119 7.03 12.76 0.87
C LEU A 119 7.12 12.84 -0.66
N TRP A 120 6.03 12.51 -1.37
CA TRP A 120 5.94 12.67 -2.82
C TRP A 120 6.01 14.14 -3.25
N LEU A 121 5.30 15.04 -2.56
CA LEU A 121 5.37 16.47 -2.83
C LEU A 121 6.78 17.03 -2.56
N THR A 122 7.45 16.56 -1.52
CA THR A 122 8.84 16.95 -1.19
C THR A 122 9.82 16.44 -2.26
N ALA A 123 9.66 15.19 -2.72
CA ALA A 123 10.48 14.64 -3.80
C ALA A 123 10.29 15.41 -5.12
N GLN A 124 9.07 15.85 -5.43
CA GLN A 124 8.80 16.73 -6.58
C GLN A 124 9.49 18.10 -6.44
N HIS A 125 9.68 18.59 -5.22
CA HIS A 125 10.39 19.84 -4.98
C HIS A 125 11.89 19.74 -5.27
N LEU A 126 12.48 18.54 -5.25
CA LEU A 126 13.86 18.32 -5.73
C LEU A 126 14.01 18.66 -7.21
N LEU A 127 12.96 18.44 -8.00
CA LEU A 127 13.00 18.58 -9.46
C LEU A 127 12.47 19.94 -9.92
N VAL A 128 11.41 20.46 -9.28
CA VAL A 128 10.74 21.69 -9.70
C VAL A 128 10.27 22.50 -8.51
N LYS A 129 10.89 23.67 -8.29
CA LYS A 129 10.41 24.69 -7.34
C LYS A 129 9.00 25.16 -7.73
N ALA A 130 8.12 25.29 -6.75
CA ALA A 130 6.73 25.69 -6.96
C ALA A 130 6.43 27.00 -6.24
N SER A 131 5.58 27.83 -6.83
CA SER A 131 4.88 28.89 -6.10
C SER A 131 3.81 28.27 -5.18
N TRP A 132 3.32 29.03 -4.21
CA TRP A 132 2.27 28.57 -3.28
C TRP A 132 1.02 28.05 -4.02
N LYS A 133 0.56 28.77 -5.05
CA LYS A 133 -0.56 28.33 -5.90
C LYS A 133 -0.27 26.98 -6.58
N GLY A 134 0.95 26.80 -7.08
CA GLY A 134 1.38 25.54 -7.67
C GLY A 134 1.47 24.39 -6.65
N TRP A 135 1.81 24.69 -5.39
CA TRP A 135 1.82 23.70 -4.32
C TRP A 135 0.42 23.21 -3.96
N LEU A 136 -0.55 24.12 -3.86
CA LEU A 136 -1.96 23.77 -3.64
C LEU A 136 -2.49 22.87 -4.77
N GLU A 137 -2.24 23.25 -6.03
CA GLU A 137 -2.70 22.47 -7.19
C GLU A 137 -2.10 21.05 -7.21
N ARG A 138 -0.81 20.91 -6.89
CA ARG A 138 -0.14 19.60 -6.76
C ARG A 138 -0.78 18.76 -5.66
N THR A 139 -1.10 19.38 -4.53
CA THR A 139 -1.75 18.71 -3.39
C THR A 139 -3.14 18.21 -3.77
N LEU A 140 -3.95 19.04 -4.45
CA LEU A 140 -5.28 18.64 -4.92
C LEU A 140 -5.22 17.47 -5.92
N LYS A 141 -4.24 17.46 -6.83
CA LYS A 141 -4.01 16.33 -7.75
C LYS A 141 -3.61 15.06 -7.03
N PHE A 142 -2.73 15.18 -6.03
CA PHE A 142 -2.37 14.05 -5.19
C PHE A 142 -3.59 13.47 -4.46
N LEU A 143 -4.37 14.32 -3.77
CA LEU A 143 -5.58 13.90 -3.07
C LEU A 143 -6.58 13.23 -3.99
N PHE A 144 -6.78 13.77 -5.20
CA PHE A 144 -7.64 13.18 -6.21
C PHE A 144 -7.16 11.79 -6.64
N LEU A 145 -5.86 11.65 -6.98
CA LEU A 145 -5.27 10.36 -7.34
C LEU A 145 -5.37 9.34 -6.21
N SER A 146 -5.07 9.76 -4.98
CA SER A 146 -5.18 8.92 -3.78
C SER A 146 -6.62 8.48 -3.54
N THR A 147 -7.59 9.37 -3.72
CA THR A 147 -9.02 9.03 -3.53
C THR A 147 -9.47 8.00 -4.55
N ILE A 148 -9.14 8.18 -5.83
CA ILE A 148 -9.48 7.20 -6.88
C ILE A 148 -8.80 5.86 -6.63
N PHE A 149 -7.50 5.88 -6.34
CA PHE A 149 -6.72 4.67 -6.11
C PHE A 149 -7.19 3.92 -4.87
N LEU A 150 -7.21 4.58 -3.71
CA LEU A 150 -7.64 3.97 -2.45
C LEU A 150 -9.12 3.60 -2.47
N GLY A 151 -9.98 4.42 -3.07
CA GLY A 151 -11.39 4.08 -3.25
C GLY A 151 -11.57 2.80 -4.07
N SER A 152 -10.79 2.64 -5.14
CA SER A 152 -10.78 1.40 -5.93
C SER A 152 -10.28 0.22 -5.11
N LEU A 153 -9.21 0.38 -4.32
CA LEU A 153 -8.70 -0.68 -3.45
C LEU A 153 -9.70 -1.09 -2.35
N ILE A 154 -10.37 -0.14 -1.72
CA ILE A 154 -11.41 -0.39 -0.72
C ILE A 154 -12.57 -1.14 -1.36
N LEU A 155 -13.01 -0.73 -2.55
CA LEU A 155 -14.08 -1.41 -3.28
C LEU A 155 -13.68 -2.85 -3.63
N ILE A 156 -12.46 -3.06 -4.10
CA ILE A 156 -11.91 -4.40 -4.40
C ILE A 156 -11.88 -5.25 -3.13
N ALA A 157 -11.33 -4.72 -2.03
CA ALA A 157 -11.27 -5.42 -0.76
C ALA A 157 -12.67 -5.76 -0.21
N TRP A 158 -13.63 -4.84 -0.37
CA TRP A 158 -15.03 -5.04 0.03
C TRP A 158 -15.70 -6.14 -0.79
N VAL A 159 -15.56 -6.12 -2.12
CA VAL A 159 -16.10 -7.14 -3.01
C VAL A 159 -15.50 -8.51 -2.67
N TYR A 160 -14.19 -8.56 -2.43
CA TYR A 160 -13.51 -9.79 -2.03
C TYR A 160 -14.01 -10.33 -0.69
N PHE A 161 -14.08 -9.46 0.33
CA PHE A 161 -14.54 -9.83 1.67
C PHE A 161 -15.99 -10.34 1.66
N LYS A 162 -16.87 -9.68 0.91
CA LYS A 162 -18.27 -10.12 0.73
C LYS A 162 -18.36 -11.48 0.04
N SER A 163 -17.54 -11.70 -0.99
CA SER A 163 -17.49 -12.97 -1.73
C SER A 163 -16.99 -14.10 -0.83
N TYR A 164 -15.95 -13.85 -0.02
CA TYR A 164 -15.41 -14.83 0.93
C TYR A 164 -16.45 -15.24 1.98
N ILE A 165 -17.15 -14.28 2.58
CA ILE A 165 -18.21 -14.56 3.56
C ILE A 165 -19.38 -15.32 2.92
N SER A 166 -19.82 -14.90 1.73
CA SER A 166 -20.95 -15.52 1.03
C SER A 166 -20.69 -16.99 0.69
N ILE A 167 -19.47 -17.33 0.29
CA ILE A 167 -19.07 -18.70 -0.04
C ILE A 167 -18.98 -19.55 1.23
N PHE A 168 -18.37 -19.01 2.29
CA PHE A 168 -18.30 -19.70 3.59
C PHE A 168 -19.69 -20.00 4.18
N SER A 169 -20.69 -19.17 3.89
CA SER A 169 -22.08 -19.38 4.31
C SER A 169 -22.89 -20.35 3.44
N PHE A 170 -22.46 -20.68 2.21
CA PHE A 170 -23.29 -21.46 1.26
C PHE A 170 -22.64 -22.72 0.69
N ASN A 171 -21.31 -22.90 0.77
CA ASN A 171 -20.64 -24.13 0.34
C ASN A 171 -19.26 -24.25 1.01
N LEU A 172 -19.00 -25.40 1.66
CA LEU A 172 -17.65 -25.89 2.01
C LEU A 172 -16.83 -26.27 0.75
N GLY A 173 -17.02 -25.56 -0.35
CA GLY A 173 -16.32 -25.74 -1.61
C GLY A 173 -15.24 -24.67 -1.73
N ALA A 174 -13.99 -25.13 -1.79
CA ALA A 174 -12.81 -24.29 -1.91
C ALA A 174 -13.01 -23.14 -2.91
N LEU A 175 -12.63 -21.92 -2.48
CA LEU A 175 -12.45 -20.81 -3.40
C LEU A 175 -11.58 -21.27 -4.58
N PRO A 176 -11.87 -20.84 -5.82
CA PRO A 176 -10.91 -21.01 -6.90
C PRO A 176 -9.62 -20.32 -6.45
N SER A 177 -8.55 -21.09 -6.23
CA SER A 177 -7.22 -20.62 -5.81
C SER A 177 -6.75 -19.40 -6.62
N ASN A 178 -7.14 -19.37 -7.89
CA ASN A 178 -6.77 -18.37 -8.90
C ASN A 178 -7.45 -17.01 -8.72
N SER A 179 -8.50 -16.90 -7.90
CA SER A 179 -9.22 -15.63 -7.68
C SER A 179 -8.39 -14.61 -6.88
N SER A 180 -7.47 -15.09 -6.04
CA SER A 180 -6.58 -14.24 -5.25
C SER A 180 -5.46 -13.61 -6.09
N ASP A 181 -4.90 -14.36 -7.06
CA ASP A 181 -3.83 -13.88 -7.95
C ASP A 181 -4.28 -12.72 -8.84
N LEU A 182 -5.51 -12.80 -9.37
CA LEU A 182 -6.07 -11.76 -10.22
C LEU A 182 -6.24 -10.43 -9.48
N LEU A 183 -6.54 -10.47 -8.18
CA LEU A 183 -6.64 -9.28 -7.34
C LEU A 183 -5.28 -8.62 -7.15
N TRP A 184 -4.23 -9.39 -6.91
CA TRP A 184 -2.87 -8.86 -6.80
C TRP A 184 -2.41 -8.20 -8.11
N VAL A 185 -2.72 -8.80 -9.26
CA VAL A 185 -2.47 -8.18 -10.57
C VAL A 185 -3.21 -6.86 -10.70
N LEU A 186 -4.49 -6.79 -10.29
CA LEU A 186 -5.26 -5.55 -10.34
C LEU A 186 -4.69 -4.47 -9.42
N VAL A 187 -4.27 -4.83 -8.20
CA VAL A 187 -3.59 -3.92 -7.27
C VAL A 187 -2.30 -3.36 -7.89
N LEU A 188 -1.49 -4.21 -8.53
CA LEU A 188 -0.27 -3.78 -9.21
C LEU A 188 -0.56 -2.84 -10.39
N ILE A 189 -1.61 -3.10 -11.17
CA ILE A 189 -2.00 -2.22 -12.28
C ILE A 189 -2.45 -0.85 -11.73
N LEU A 190 -3.32 -0.85 -10.73
CA LEU A 190 -3.80 0.38 -10.10
C LEU A 190 -2.64 1.18 -9.49
N PHE A 191 -1.69 0.49 -8.84
CA PHE A 191 -0.53 1.12 -8.23
C PHE A 191 0.39 1.75 -9.28
N TYR A 192 0.61 1.07 -10.42
CA TYR A 192 1.32 1.63 -11.57
C TYR A 192 0.70 2.95 -12.06
N PHE A 193 -0.63 2.98 -12.24
CA PHE A 193 -1.32 4.21 -12.66
C PHE A 193 -1.21 5.31 -11.62
N PHE A 194 -1.33 4.96 -10.34
CA PHE A 194 -1.18 5.90 -9.22
C PHE A 194 0.20 6.54 -9.19
N ILE A 195 1.29 5.75 -9.14
CA ILE A 195 2.65 6.31 -9.06
C ILE A 195 3.04 7.09 -10.33
N THR A 196 2.55 6.69 -11.51
CA THR A 196 2.78 7.43 -12.75
C THR A 196 2.03 8.77 -12.72
N GLY A 197 0.81 8.78 -12.18
CA GLY A 197 0.03 10.00 -11.99
C GLY A 197 0.70 10.96 -11.02
N VAL A 198 1.18 10.43 -9.89
CA VAL A 198 1.91 11.22 -8.87
C VAL A 198 3.17 11.86 -9.47
N ALA A 199 3.84 11.20 -10.42
CA ALA A 199 5.00 11.76 -11.11
C ALA A 199 4.67 13.01 -11.96
N PHE A 200 3.41 13.17 -12.39
CA PHE A 200 2.95 14.26 -13.26
C PHE A 200 2.17 15.37 -12.56
N ILE A 201 2.01 15.33 -11.23
CA ILE A 201 1.21 16.33 -10.49
C ILE A 201 1.72 17.77 -10.64
N ASN A 202 2.98 17.94 -11.04
CA ASN A 202 3.61 19.24 -11.29
C ASN A 202 3.15 19.93 -12.59
N ILE A 203 2.51 19.23 -13.52
CA ILE A 203 2.01 19.78 -14.79
C ILE A 203 0.87 20.75 -14.51
N GLN A 204 0.95 21.98 -15.01
CA GLN A 204 -0.11 22.98 -14.81
C GLN A 204 -1.39 22.64 -15.57
N GLY A 205 -2.53 22.76 -14.89
CA GLY A 205 -3.87 22.54 -15.42
C GLY A 205 -4.30 21.06 -15.43
N TRP A 206 -5.52 20.80 -14.97
CA TRP A 206 -6.09 19.45 -14.88
C TRP A 206 -6.20 18.74 -16.23
N LYS A 207 -6.73 19.42 -17.26
CA LYS A 207 -6.90 18.84 -18.60
C LYS A 207 -5.57 18.36 -19.18
N ARG A 208 -4.53 19.18 -19.03
CA ARG A 208 -3.18 18.87 -19.51
C ARG A 208 -2.56 17.74 -18.70
N PHE A 209 -2.71 17.78 -17.38
CA PHE A 209 -2.30 16.71 -16.47
C PHE A 209 -2.88 15.35 -16.90
N PHE A 210 -4.20 15.22 -17.07
CA PHE A 210 -4.83 13.97 -17.50
C PHE A 210 -4.34 13.52 -18.87
N THR A 211 -4.22 14.44 -19.82
CA THR A 211 -3.76 14.14 -21.17
C THR A 211 -2.35 13.55 -21.15
N ILE A 212 -1.42 14.17 -20.42
CA ILE A 212 -0.03 13.71 -20.35
C ILE A 212 0.09 12.43 -19.52
N TRP A 213 -0.61 12.35 -18.39
CA TRP A 213 -0.63 11.17 -17.53
C TRP A 213 -1.14 9.95 -18.30
N LEU A 214 -2.35 9.98 -18.85
CA LEU A 214 -2.91 8.83 -19.56
C LEU A 214 -2.12 8.47 -20.81
N ASN A 215 -1.67 9.46 -21.58
CA ASN A 215 -0.87 9.20 -22.78
C ASN A 215 0.49 8.57 -22.43
N SER A 216 1.12 8.95 -21.32
CA SER A 216 2.40 8.36 -20.89
C SER A 216 2.20 6.99 -20.25
N SER A 217 1.22 6.85 -19.35
CA SER A 217 0.92 5.60 -18.65
C SER A 217 0.50 4.48 -19.62
N VAL A 218 -0.25 4.80 -20.68
CA VAL A 218 -0.77 3.81 -21.65
C VAL A 218 0.15 3.68 -22.86
N LYS A 219 0.42 4.76 -23.60
CA LYS A 219 1.15 4.65 -24.87
C LYS A 219 2.65 4.45 -24.70
N LYS A 220 3.22 4.87 -23.57
CA LYS A 220 4.64 4.68 -23.23
C LYS A 220 4.85 3.62 -22.15
N MET A 221 3.84 2.78 -21.91
CA MET A 221 3.90 1.72 -20.91
C MET A 221 5.11 0.81 -21.11
N TRP A 222 5.45 0.47 -22.34
CA TRP A 222 6.60 -0.39 -22.66
C TRP A 222 7.95 0.13 -22.13
N TYR A 223 8.09 1.45 -21.92
CA TYR A 223 9.30 2.04 -21.33
C TYR A 223 9.22 2.17 -19.81
N LEU A 224 8.03 2.46 -19.27
CA LEU A 224 7.80 2.68 -17.83
C LEU A 224 7.62 1.38 -17.05
N PHE A 225 7.01 0.37 -17.66
CA PHE A 225 6.67 -0.89 -17.01
C PHE A 225 7.90 -1.68 -16.54
N PRO A 226 9.00 -1.80 -17.31
CA PRO A 226 10.22 -2.42 -16.80
C PRO A 226 10.81 -1.70 -15.58
N ALA A 227 10.76 -0.35 -15.56
CA ALA A 227 11.22 0.43 -14.41
C ALA A 227 10.32 0.21 -13.20
N TYR A 228 9.00 0.09 -13.43
CA TYR A 228 8.03 -0.23 -12.40
C TYR A 228 8.23 -1.62 -11.81
N LEU A 229 8.51 -2.63 -12.65
CA LEU A 229 8.84 -3.97 -12.17
C LEU A 229 10.12 -3.96 -11.33
N LEU A 230 11.17 -3.26 -11.78
CA LEU A 230 12.40 -3.11 -11.01
C LEU A 230 12.16 -2.40 -9.66
N PHE A 231 11.34 -1.35 -9.65
CA PHE A 231 10.94 -0.64 -8.43
C PHE A 231 10.28 -1.59 -7.42
N ASN A 232 9.31 -2.40 -7.86
CA ASN A 232 8.64 -3.36 -6.99
C ASN A 232 9.58 -4.48 -6.56
N LEU A 233 10.39 -5.02 -7.47
CA LEU A 233 11.35 -6.07 -7.17
C LEU A 233 12.35 -5.64 -6.10
N LEU A 234 12.81 -4.39 -6.13
CA LEU A 234 13.68 -3.85 -5.10
C LEU A 234 12.97 -3.69 -3.75
N ILE A 235 11.72 -3.21 -3.72
CA ILE A 235 10.95 -3.10 -2.47
C ILE A 235 10.66 -4.47 -1.88
N PHE A 236 10.09 -5.39 -2.65
CA PHE A 236 9.76 -6.75 -2.19
C PHE A 236 11.02 -7.54 -1.84
N GLY A 237 12.07 -7.43 -2.65
CA GLY A 237 13.38 -8.04 -2.35
C GLY A 237 13.94 -7.54 -1.02
N PHE A 238 13.84 -6.23 -0.76
CA PHE A 238 14.28 -5.66 0.51
C PHE A 238 13.43 -6.12 1.70
N LEU A 239 12.09 -6.17 1.55
CA LEU A 239 11.20 -6.70 2.58
C LEU A 239 11.49 -8.18 2.87
N MET A 240 11.77 -8.97 1.84
CA MET A 240 12.18 -10.37 2.00
C MET A 240 13.52 -10.51 2.74
N LEU A 241 14.47 -9.62 2.49
CA LEU A 241 15.72 -9.56 3.27
C LEU A 241 15.46 -9.22 4.74
N CYS A 242 14.56 -8.28 5.02
CA CYS A 242 14.15 -7.96 6.40
C CYS A 242 13.50 -9.15 7.10
N TYR A 243 12.58 -9.84 6.40
CA TYR A 243 11.93 -11.04 6.91
C TYR A 243 12.96 -12.14 7.23
N LYS A 244 13.88 -12.43 6.30
CA LYS A 244 14.91 -13.45 6.52
C LYS A 244 15.89 -13.07 7.63
N ALA A 245 16.23 -11.80 7.77
CA ALA A 245 17.05 -11.32 8.87
C ALA A 245 16.35 -11.49 10.23
N ALA A 246 15.03 -11.27 10.29
CA ALA A 246 14.26 -11.50 11.50
C ALA A 246 14.15 -13.00 11.84
N GLU A 247 13.94 -13.86 10.83
CA GLU A 247 13.82 -15.32 11.00
C GLU A 247 15.11 -15.97 11.51
N VAL A 248 16.29 -15.49 11.07
CA VAL A 248 17.60 -16.04 11.45
C VAL A 248 18.16 -15.36 12.71
N GLU A 249 17.36 -14.57 13.42
CA GLU A 249 17.78 -13.80 14.61
C GLU A 249 19.06 -13.00 14.35
N ALA A 250 19.10 -12.28 13.23
CA ALA A 250 20.27 -11.52 12.83
C ALA A 250 20.73 -10.60 13.99
N ASN A 251 22.05 -10.48 14.17
CA ASN A 251 22.62 -9.58 15.17
C ASN A 251 22.05 -8.16 15.00
N PHE A 252 21.80 -7.48 16.11
CA PHE A 252 21.33 -6.10 16.22
C PHE A 252 21.90 -5.15 15.14
N TRP A 253 23.20 -5.21 14.86
CA TRP A 253 23.84 -4.34 13.85
C TRP A 253 23.31 -4.56 12.43
N TRP A 254 23.05 -5.81 12.04
CA TRP A 254 22.47 -6.14 10.74
C TRP A 254 21.02 -5.67 10.64
N ALA A 255 20.24 -5.86 11.71
CA ALA A 255 18.87 -5.37 11.79
C ALA A 255 18.83 -3.83 11.66
N LEU A 256 19.72 -3.13 12.37
CA LEU A 256 19.83 -1.67 12.30
C LEU A 256 20.20 -1.19 10.89
N LEU A 257 21.15 -1.85 10.23
CA LEU A 257 21.54 -1.55 8.85
C LEU A 257 20.35 -1.69 7.89
N LEU A 258 19.58 -2.77 8.00
CA LEU A 258 18.40 -3.01 7.17
C LEU A 258 17.31 -1.95 7.41
N VAL A 259 17.02 -1.65 8.67
CA VAL A 259 16.03 -0.63 9.04
C VAL A 259 16.41 0.75 8.52
N LEU A 260 17.69 1.13 8.53
CA LEU A 260 18.16 2.42 8.02
C LEU A 260 18.25 2.46 6.49
N SER A 261 18.60 1.36 5.84
CA SER A 261 18.73 1.31 4.37
C SER A 261 17.38 1.24 3.66
N PHE A 262 16.31 0.78 4.31
CA PHE A 262 14.97 0.78 3.73
C PHE A 262 14.43 2.19 3.39
N PRO A 263 14.36 3.18 4.31
CA PRO A 263 13.94 4.53 3.97
C PRO A 263 14.88 5.21 2.97
N LEU A 264 16.16 4.85 2.94
CA LEU A 264 17.10 5.32 1.92
C LEU A 264 16.72 4.78 0.53
N LEU A 265 16.46 3.48 0.43
CA LEU A 265 15.99 2.83 -0.79
C LEU A 265 14.68 3.45 -1.28
N LEU A 266 13.69 3.61 -0.41
CA LEU A 266 12.40 4.23 -0.77
C LEU A 266 12.58 5.67 -1.26
N SER A 267 13.42 6.46 -0.60
CA SER A 267 13.71 7.84 -1.00
C SER A 267 14.41 7.90 -2.35
N PHE A 268 15.40 7.03 -2.59
CA PHE A 268 16.10 6.91 -3.86
C PHE A 268 15.16 6.48 -4.98
N LEU A 269 14.39 5.41 -4.76
CA LEU A 269 13.43 4.87 -5.74
C LEU A 269 12.37 5.89 -6.12
N ARG A 270 11.91 6.73 -5.17
CA ARG A 270 10.97 7.81 -5.44
C ARG A 270 11.57 8.83 -6.43
N VAL A 271 12.79 9.31 -6.18
CA VAL A 271 13.47 10.25 -7.09
C VAL A 271 13.75 9.59 -8.43
N PHE A 272 14.23 8.35 -8.43
CA PHE A 272 14.46 7.58 -9.64
C PHE A 272 13.21 7.47 -10.50
N TRP A 273 12.08 7.07 -9.90
CA TRP A 273 10.81 6.98 -10.61
C TRP A 273 10.39 8.31 -11.24
N LEU A 274 10.51 9.41 -10.51
CA LEU A 274 10.21 10.74 -11.03
C LEU A 274 11.08 11.08 -12.24
N THR A 275 12.39 10.82 -12.18
CA THR A 275 13.30 11.09 -13.30
C THR A 275 13.00 10.22 -14.53
N VAL A 276 12.74 8.92 -14.34
CA VAL A 276 12.38 7.99 -15.42
C VAL A 276 11.12 8.48 -16.13
N VAL A 277 10.06 8.81 -15.37
CA VAL A 277 8.79 9.24 -15.94
C VAL A 277 8.95 10.56 -16.70
N GLN A 278 9.73 11.50 -16.18
CA GLN A 278 10.00 12.79 -16.85
C GLN A 278 10.86 12.62 -18.12
N ASP A 279 11.88 11.76 -18.09
CA ASP A 279 12.72 11.45 -19.25
C ASP A 279 11.90 10.78 -20.37
N VAL A 280 11.00 9.86 -20.01
CA VAL A 280 10.08 9.22 -20.96
C VAL A 280 9.05 10.21 -21.49
N ALA A 281 8.57 11.14 -20.68
CA ALA A 281 7.63 12.16 -21.11
C ALA A 281 8.24 13.14 -22.14
N GLY A 282 9.53 13.43 -22.04
CA GLY A 282 10.26 14.41 -22.88
C GLY A 282 9.77 15.85 -22.69
N ASP A 283 10.27 16.81 -23.49
CA ASP A 283 10.05 18.27 -23.40
C ASP A 283 8.58 18.77 -23.38
N ARG A 284 7.58 17.88 -23.38
CA ARG A 284 6.16 18.20 -23.16
C ARG A 284 5.85 18.75 -21.76
N ILE A 285 6.81 18.71 -20.84
CA ILE A 285 6.71 19.35 -19.51
C ILE A 285 7.20 20.82 -19.57
N LYS A 286 7.99 21.21 -20.58
CA LYS A 286 8.61 22.55 -20.69
C LYS A 286 7.86 23.55 -21.57
N LYS A 287 6.92 23.10 -22.40
CA LYS A 287 5.91 23.96 -23.05
C LYS A 287 4.69 24.09 -22.16
#